data_AF-A0AAE0H5K2-F1
#
_entry.id   AF-A0AAE0H5K2-F1
#
_cell.length_a   1.000
_cell.length_b   1.000
_cell.length_c   1.000
_cell.angle_alpha   90.00
_cell.angle_beta   90.00
_cell.angle_gamma   90.00
#
_symmetry.space_group_name_H-M   'P 1'
#
loop_
_entity.id
_entity.type
_entity.pdbx_description
1 polymer ?
#
loop_
_entity_poly.entity_id
_entity_poly.type
_entity_poly.pdbx_seq_one_letter_code
_entity_poly.pdbx_strand_id
1 'polypeptide(L)'
;MADDEEKGLYKTQTGVTMSPELFEKLYLTPKVPQVGDYNKRFANPTALGFVGFVISTFTFAIICMGWGGAQGFSPVVFGFLQLPTLQLGAPFATADDPTGLLSQEYNAAVAVYLIVWGFALFTFFIFTCKINAVFASIFLLVSVAAWVLSGAYWKLSWGDYDGAGQLQKVSVTYHGGGALLFIVAALGWYMCFIIMAGEMRIPLNLPVGDLSHLWPKTDVDLAATERREHKD
;
A
#
# COMPACT_ATOMS: atom_id res chain seq x y z
N MET A 1 -51.83 57.98 -18.15
CA MET A 1 -52.16 56.68 -18.76
C MET A 1 -50.92 55.85 -18.53
N ALA A 2 -50.95 55.01 -17.51
CA ALA A 2 -49.81 54.17 -17.10
C ALA A 2 -49.96 52.84 -17.86
N ASP A 3 -48.94 52.45 -18.61
CA ASP A 3 -48.91 51.15 -19.27
C ASP A 3 -48.47 50.10 -18.24
N ASP A 4 -49.39 49.19 -17.91
CA ASP A 4 -49.14 48.00 -17.09
C ASP A 4 -48.24 47.04 -17.86
N GLU A 5 -47.02 46.84 -17.36
CA GLU A 5 -46.05 45.89 -17.89
C GLU A 5 -46.44 44.47 -17.42
N GLU A 6 -47.16 43.73 -18.26
CA GLU A 6 -47.51 42.32 -17.98
C GLU A 6 -46.24 41.46 -17.84
N LYS A 7 -45.87 41.15 -16.59
CA LYS A 7 -44.90 40.10 -16.28
C LYS A 7 -45.44 38.74 -16.73
N GLY A 8 -45.04 38.31 -17.92
CA GLY A 8 -45.32 36.97 -18.43
C GLY A 8 -44.90 35.89 -17.42
N LEU A 9 -45.86 35.04 -17.03
CA LEU A 9 -45.60 33.86 -16.21
C LEU A 9 -44.81 32.83 -17.03
N TYR A 10 -43.54 32.66 -16.71
CA TYR A 10 -42.73 31.57 -17.25
C TYR A 10 -43.13 30.26 -16.56
N LYS A 11 -43.69 29.32 -17.33
CA LYS A 11 -43.97 27.97 -16.86
C LYS A 11 -42.63 27.26 -16.58
N THR A 12 -42.24 27.20 -15.31
CA THR A 12 -41.08 26.39 -14.89
C THR A 12 -41.49 24.92 -15.00
N GLN A 13 -40.86 24.16 -15.90
CA GLN A 13 -41.04 22.71 -15.96
C GLN A 13 -40.52 22.10 -14.64
N THR A 14 -41.44 21.80 -13.74
CA THR A 14 -41.15 21.17 -12.43
C THR A 14 -41.13 19.64 -12.49
N GLY A 15 -41.44 19.06 -13.65
CA GLY A 15 -41.37 17.61 -13.88
C GLY A 15 -40.16 17.27 -14.74
N VAL A 16 -39.02 16.98 -14.11
CA VAL A 16 -37.93 16.27 -14.80
C VAL A 16 -38.28 14.78 -14.71
N THR A 17 -38.70 14.19 -15.83
CA THR A 17 -38.84 12.73 -15.92
C THR A 17 -37.44 12.13 -15.96
N MET A 18 -36.97 11.65 -14.81
CA MET A 18 -35.68 10.99 -14.68
C MET A 18 -35.80 9.54 -15.19
N SER A 19 -34.87 9.07 -16.01
CA SER A 19 -34.84 7.66 -16.39
C SER A 19 -34.57 6.80 -15.13
N PRO A 20 -35.05 5.54 -15.08
CA PRO A 20 -34.78 4.64 -13.95
C PRO A 20 -33.29 4.50 -13.66
N GLU A 21 -32.44 4.49 -14.69
CA GLU A 21 -30.99 4.40 -14.54
C GLU A 21 -30.36 5.68 -13.97
N LEU A 22 -30.89 6.86 -14.33
CA LEU A 22 -30.43 8.13 -13.79
C LEU A 22 -30.85 8.28 -12.32
N PHE A 23 -32.05 7.81 -11.97
CA PHE A 23 -32.50 7.70 -10.58
C PHE A 23 -31.62 6.73 -9.78
N GLU A 24 -31.35 5.55 -10.33
CA GLU A 24 -30.49 4.53 -9.71
C GLU A 24 -29.07 5.07 -9.52
N LYS A 25 -28.49 5.76 -10.50
CA LYS A 25 -27.16 6.39 -10.37
C LYS A 25 -27.14 7.57 -9.40
N LEU A 26 -28.18 8.40 -9.34
CA LEU A 26 -28.28 9.47 -8.33
C LEU A 26 -28.34 8.89 -6.91
N TYR A 27 -28.95 7.71 -6.76
CA TYR A 27 -29.07 7.01 -5.50
C TYR A 27 -27.79 6.25 -5.12
N LEU A 28 -27.15 5.57 -6.09
CA LEU A 28 -25.95 4.76 -5.86
C LEU A 28 -24.64 5.58 -5.84
N THR A 29 -24.62 6.73 -6.51
CA THR A 29 -23.45 7.63 -6.60
C THR A 29 -23.89 9.08 -6.43
N PRO A 30 -24.44 9.47 -5.26
CA PRO A 30 -24.80 10.85 -5.02
C PRO A 30 -23.57 11.74 -5.22
N LYS A 31 -23.73 12.81 -6.00
CA LYS A 31 -22.66 13.80 -6.22
C LYS A 31 -22.44 14.56 -4.93
N VAL A 32 -21.57 14.03 -4.07
CA VAL A 32 -21.19 14.65 -2.80
C VAL A 32 -20.59 16.02 -3.10
N PRO A 33 -21.20 17.13 -2.63
CA PRO A 33 -20.57 18.43 -2.74
C PRO A 33 -19.25 18.37 -1.97
N GLN A 34 -18.15 18.68 -2.65
CA GLN A 34 -16.83 18.72 -2.01
C GLN A 34 -16.78 19.93 -1.06
N VAL A 35 -17.18 19.72 0.19
CA VAL A 35 -17.11 20.75 1.24
C VAL A 35 -15.67 20.83 1.74
N GLY A 36 -14.94 21.84 1.25
CA GLY A 36 -13.63 22.23 1.77
C GLY A 36 -12.47 22.02 0.81
N ASP A 37 -11.57 23.00 0.77
CA ASP A 37 -10.37 23.02 -0.08
C ASP A 37 -9.18 22.33 0.63
N TYR A 38 -9.40 21.12 1.15
CA TYR A 38 -8.40 20.41 1.97
C TYR A 38 -7.09 20.16 1.21
N ASN A 39 -7.17 19.97 -0.12
CA ASN A 39 -6.02 19.83 -1.01
C ASN A 39 -5.13 21.10 -1.06
N LYS A 40 -5.66 22.28 -0.67
CA LYS A 40 -4.86 23.51 -0.52
C LYS A 40 -4.36 23.74 0.90
N ARG A 41 -4.91 23.02 1.89
CA ARG A 41 -4.65 23.24 3.31
C ARG A 41 -3.71 22.21 3.93
N PHE A 42 -3.71 20.99 3.42
CA PHE A 42 -2.89 19.88 3.92
C PHE A 42 -2.03 19.30 2.81
N ALA A 43 -0.80 18.90 3.18
CA ALA A 43 0.11 18.21 2.28
C ALA A 43 -0.33 16.76 2.04
N ASN A 44 0.14 16.19 0.94
CA ASN A 44 -0.09 14.79 0.59
C ASN A 44 0.55 13.84 1.63
N PRO A 45 -0.24 13.08 2.41
CA PRO A 45 0.31 12.20 3.45
C PRO A 45 1.00 10.96 2.88
N THR A 46 0.79 10.63 1.60
CA THR A 46 1.38 9.44 0.96
C THR A 46 2.90 9.50 0.99
N ALA A 47 3.50 10.66 0.72
CA ALA A 47 4.95 10.82 0.77
C ALA A 47 5.50 10.48 2.17
N LEU A 48 4.84 10.95 3.23
CA LEU A 48 5.27 10.70 4.61
C LEU A 48 5.20 9.19 4.96
N GLY A 49 4.12 8.51 4.56
CA GLY A 49 3.97 7.07 4.75
C GLY A 49 5.06 6.27 4.01
N PHE A 50 5.38 6.67 2.77
CA PHE A 50 6.45 6.06 1.98
C PHE A 50 7.84 6.26 2.59
N VAL A 51 8.15 7.46 3.08
CA VAL A 51 9.45 7.74 3.73
C VAL A 51 9.67 6.80 4.91
N GLY A 52 8.67 6.65 5.80
CA GLY A 52 8.76 5.76 6.95
C GLY A 52 8.98 4.30 6.54
N PHE A 53 8.18 3.80 5.60
CA PHE A 53 8.33 2.46 5.06
C PHE A 53 9.72 2.22 4.46
N VAL A 54 10.23 3.16 3.66
CA VAL A 54 11.51 2.97 2.96
C VAL A 54 12.69 3.03 3.93
N ILE A 55 12.74 4.01 4.85
CA ILE A 55 13.83 4.10 5.82
C ILE A 55 13.91 2.81 6.64
N SER A 56 12.77 2.32 7.12
CA SER A 56 12.70 1.07 7.85
C SER A 56 13.20 -0.11 7.02
N THR A 57 12.58 -0.34 5.86
CA THR A 57 12.87 -1.51 5.01
C THR A 57 14.31 -1.51 4.50
N PHE A 58 14.84 -0.36 4.11
CA PHE A 58 16.22 -0.21 3.64
C PHE A 58 17.22 -0.55 4.75
N THR A 59 16.99 -0.03 5.96
CA THR A 59 17.84 -0.31 7.12
C THR A 59 17.83 -1.78 7.49
N PHE A 60 16.66 -2.41 7.54
CA PHE A 60 16.54 -3.84 7.83
C PHE A 60 17.20 -4.72 6.78
N ALA A 61 17.06 -4.36 5.50
CA ALA A 61 17.78 -5.05 4.44
C ALA A 61 19.30 -4.97 4.67
N ILE A 62 19.85 -3.78 4.93
CA ILE A 62 21.29 -3.63 5.17
C ILE A 62 21.77 -4.47 6.38
N ILE A 63 20.99 -4.50 7.46
CA ILE A 63 21.32 -5.29 8.66
C ILE A 63 21.27 -6.80 8.35
N CYS A 64 20.26 -7.27 7.63
CA CYS A 64 20.17 -8.68 7.23
C CYS A 64 21.26 -9.09 6.23
N MET A 65 21.81 -8.13 5.46
CA MET A 65 22.99 -8.37 4.61
C MET A 65 24.29 -8.50 5.39
N GLY A 66 24.32 -8.12 6.68
CA GLY A 66 25.54 -8.14 7.46
C GLY A 66 26.52 -7.00 7.12
N TRP A 67 26.05 -5.92 6.47
CA TRP A 67 26.95 -4.89 5.97
C TRP A 67 27.66 -4.18 7.14
N GLY A 68 28.99 -4.09 7.08
CA GLY A 68 29.79 -3.48 8.15
C GLY A 68 29.76 -4.25 9.48
N GLY A 69 29.37 -5.54 9.48
CA GLY A 69 29.21 -6.33 10.70
C GLY A 69 27.89 -6.05 11.44
N ALA A 70 26.97 -5.30 10.84
CA ALA A 70 25.64 -5.08 11.40
C ALA A 70 24.87 -6.40 11.50
N GLN A 71 24.41 -6.75 12.70
CA GLN A 71 23.70 -8.00 12.98
C GLN A 71 22.67 -7.80 14.09
N GLY A 72 21.69 -8.70 14.15
CA GLY A 72 20.63 -8.70 15.16
C GLY A 72 19.26 -8.29 14.61
N PHE A 73 18.20 -8.70 15.33
CA PHE A 73 16.83 -8.31 15.04
C PHE A 73 16.62 -6.84 15.38
N SER A 74 16.87 -5.97 14.41
CA SER A 74 16.68 -4.53 14.58
C SER A 74 15.18 -4.22 14.74
N PRO A 75 14.78 -3.46 15.78
CA PRO A 75 13.40 -2.96 15.95
C PRO A 75 12.90 -2.11 14.77
N VAL A 76 13.81 -1.68 13.89
CA VAL A 76 13.57 -0.72 12.81
C VAL A 76 12.54 -1.21 11.77
N VAL A 77 12.36 -2.52 11.58
CA VAL A 77 11.32 -3.06 10.66
C VAL A 77 10.18 -3.78 11.35
N PHE A 78 10.46 -4.50 12.42
CA PHE A 78 9.40 -5.22 13.12
C PHE A 78 8.54 -4.31 14.02
N GLY A 79 8.98 -3.06 14.23
CA GLY A 79 8.21 -2.01 14.86
C GLY A 79 7.62 -2.48 16.19
N PHE A 80 6.29 -2.60 16.22
CA PHE A 80 5.52 -3.07 17.38
C PHE A 80 5.99 -4.42 17.94
N LEU A 81 6.44 -5.35 17.11
CA LEU A 81 6.84 -6.70 17.58
C LEU A 81 8.11 -6.69 18.46
N GLN A 82 8.92 -5.63 18.38
CA GLN A 82 10.15 -5.45 19.15
C GLN A 82 10.12 -4.22 20.08
N LEU A 83 8.98 -3.54 20.25
CA LEU A 83 8.87 -2.41 21.18
C LEU A 83 9.09 -2.88 22.63
N PRO A 84 10.13 -2.41 23.34
CA PRO A 84 10.43 -2.88 24.69
C PRO A 84 9.28 -2.64 25.69
N THR A 85 8.50 -1.57 25.48
CA THR A 85 7.36 -1.20 26.33
C THR A 85 6.21 -2.19 26.27
N LEU A 86 6.08 -2.98 25.20
CA LEU A 86 5.01 -3.96 25.05
C LEU A 86 5.36 -5.33 25.66
N GLN A 87 6.65 -5.57 25.94
CA GLN A 87 7.15 -6.80 26.55
C GLN A 87 6.59 -8.09 25.92
N LEU A 88 6.47 -8.12 24.58
CA LEU A 88 5.83 -9.23 23.87
C LEU A 88 6.50 -10.59 24.06
N GLY A 89 7.75 -10.63 24.53
CA GLY A 89 8.45 -11.86 24.90
C GLY A 89 8.15 -12.39 26.31
N ALA A 90 7.56 -11.57 27.19
CA ALA A 90 7.29 -11.97 28.58
C ALA A 90 6.28 -13.12 28.71
N PRO A 91 5.18 -13.17 27.93
CA PRO A 91 4.25 -14.31 27.97
C PRO A 91 4.88 -15.64 27.53
N PHE A 92 5.98 -15.58 26.77
CA PHE A 92 6.68 -16.73 26.24
C PHE A 92 7.89 -17.15 27.09
N ALA A 93 8.18 -16.41 28.17
CA ALA A 93 9.22 -16.79 29.13
C ALA A 93 8.57 -17.65 30.22
N THR A 94 8.86 -18.95 30.19
CA THR A 94 8.37 -19.91 31.18
C THR A 94 9.51 -20.33 32.12
N ALA A 95 9.18 -21.07 33.18
CA ALA A 95 10.21 -21.60 34.08
C ALA A 95 11.16 -22.60 33.39
N ASP A 96 10.64 -23.33 32.38
CA ASP A 96 11.39 -24.33 31.61
C ASP A 96 12.15 -23.71 30.42
N ASP A 97 11.66 -22.60 29.86
CA ASP A 97 12.33 -21.82 28.81
C ASP A 97 12.26 -20.31 29.14
N PRO A 98 13.31 -19.74 29.75
CA PRO A 98 13.33 -18.32 30.12
C PRO A 98 13.67 -17.40 28.94
N THR A 99 13.85 -17.92 27.73
CA THR A 99 14.40 -17.14 26.61
C THR A 99 13.41 -16.16 25.96
N GLY A 100 12.10 -16.34 26.18
CA GLY A 100 11.06 -15.38 25.82
C GLY A 100 10.99 -15.05 24.32
N LEU A 101 11.73 -14.04 23.87
CA LEU A 101 11.83 -13.65 22.46
C LEU A 101 12.59 -14.65 21.58
N LEU A 102 13.39 -15.51 22.19
CA LEU A 102 14.07 -16.59 21.47
C LEU A 102 13.36 -17.93 21.62
N SER A 103 12.23 -17.97 22.33
CA SER A 103 11.51 -19.22 22.54
C SER A 103 10.98 -19.76 21.21
N GLN A 104 10.80 -21.08 21.18
CA GLN A 104 10.24 -21.76 20.02
C GLN A 104 8.85 -21.21 19.65
N GLU A 105 8.02 -20.95 20.66
CA GLU A 105 6.63 -20.51 20.51
C GLU A 105 6.54 -19.07 19.98
N TYR A 106 7.37 -18.16 20.49
CA TYR A 106 7.40 -16.77 20.02
C TYR A 106 7.79 -16.72 18.53
N ASN A 107 8.84 -17.46 18.16
CA ASN A 107 9.30 -17.49 16.78
C ASN A 107 8.25 -18.11 15.85
N ALA A 108 7.57 -19.18 16.25
CA ALA A 108 6.45 -19.74 15.49
C ALA A 108 5.30 -18.73 15.32
N ALA A 109 4.97 -17.97 16.35
CA ALA A 109 3.92 -16.95 16.29
C ALA A 109 4.26 -15.81 15.30
N VAL A 110 5.50 -15.30 15.33
CA VAL A 110 5.98 -14.30 14.35
C VAL A 110 5.92 -14.87 12.94
N ALA A 111 6.27 -16.14 12.79
CA ALA A 111 6.25 -16.81 11.51
C ALA A 111 4.82 -16.83 10.92
N VAL A 112 3.80 -17.25 11.70
CA VAL A 112 2.38 -17.26 11.29
C VAL A 112 1.90 -15.85 10.95
N TYR A 113 2.28 -14.87 11.77
CA TYR A 113 1.95 -13.46 11.53
C TYR A 113 2.42 -12.99 10.15
N LEU A 114 3.67 -13.34 9.77
CA LEU A 114 4.23 -12.97 8.48
C LEU A 114 3.54 -13.65 7.29
N ILE A 115 2.98 -14.87 7.44
CA ILE A 115 2.19 -15.51 6.39
C ILE A 115 0.92 -14.69 6.10
N VAL A 116 0.19 -14.34 7.16
CA VAL A 116 -1.06 -13.57 7.06
C VAL A 116 -0.79 -12.19 6.45
N TRP A 117 0.27 -11.51 6.89
CA TRP A 117 0.70 -10.25 6.29
C TRP A 117 1.10 -10.39 4.82
N GLY A 118 1.77 -11.48 4.44
CA GLY A 118 2.10 -11.76 3.05
C GLY A 118 0.86 -11.81 2.16
N PHE A 119 -0.22 -12.45 2.61
CA PHE A 119 -1.51 -12.47 1.88
C PHE A 119 -2.18 -11.09 1.80
N ALA A 120 -2.14 -10.30 2.87
CA ALA A 120 -2.66 -8.93 2.86
C ALA A 120 -1.91 -8.06 1.85
N LEU A 121 -0.57 -8.12 1.85
CA LEU A 121 0.28 -7.42 0.90
C LEU A 121 0.09 -7.90 -0.54
N PHE A 122 -0.17 -9.20 -0.73
CA PHE A 122 -0.42 -9.77 -2.06
C PHE A 122 -1.75 -9.27 -2.63
N THR A 123 -2.73 -9.02 -1.76
CA THR A 123 -3.99 -8.38 -2.16
C THR A 123 -3.73 -6.96 -2.67
N PHE A 124 -2.85 -6.20 -2.00
CA PHE A 124 -2.45 -4.87 -2.48
C PHE A 124 -1.66 -4.94 -3.79
N PHE A 125 -0.85 -5.98 -4.01
CA PHE A 125 -0.23 -6.22 -5.32
C PHE A 125 -1.28 -6.30 -6.44
N ILE A 126 -2.33 -7.12 -6.26
CA ILE A 126 -3.39 -7.28 -7.28
C ILE A 126 -4.03 -5.94 -7.63
N PHE A 127 -4.31 -5.08 -6.64
CA PHE A 127 -4.93 -3.79 -6.88
C PHE A 127 -3.97 -2.73 -7.45
N THR A 128 -2.70 -2.77 -7.06
CA THR A 128 -1.69 -1.82 -7.57
C THR A 128 -1.27 -2.10 -9.00
N CYS A 129 -1.53 -3.30 -9.53
CA CYS A 129 -1.45 -3.57 -10.95
C CYS A 129 -2.21 -2.50 -11.75
N LYS A 130 -3.37 -2.00 -11.29
CA LYS A 130 -4.16 -0.96 -12.00
C LYS A 130 -3.48 0.42 -12.05
N ILE A 131 -2.44 0.65 -11.24
CA ILE A 131 -1.85 1.97 -11.02
C ILE A 131 -0.55 2.11 -11.82
N ASN A 132 0.54 1.48 -11.37
CA ASN A 132 1.83 1.56 -12.04
C ASN A 132 2.70 0.35 -11.72
N ALA A 133 3.64 0.06 -12.62
CA ALA A 133 4.51 -1.10 -12.56
C ALA A 133 5.45 -1.07 -11.36
N VAL A 134 5.93 0.11 -10.95
CA VAL A 134 6.83 0.23 -9.81
C VAL A 134 6.14 -0.14 -8.50
N PHE A 135 4.93 0.37 -8.23
CA PHE A 135 4.13 0.00 -7.06
C PHE A 135 3.74 -1.47 -7.09
N ALA A 136 3.32 -1.99 -8.24
CA ALA A 136 3.03 -3.41 -8.38
C ALA A 136 4.27 -4.27 -8.05
N SER A 137 5.45 -3.89 -8.55
CA SER A 137 6.69 -4.60 -8.24
C SER A 137 7.07 -4.52 -6.76
N ILE A 138 6.88 -3.37 -6.11
CA ILE A 138 7.09 -3.21 -4.66
C ILE A 138 6.22 -4.19 -3.88
N PHE A 139 4.90 -4.20 -4.11
CA PHE A 139 4.01 -5.08 -3.36
C PHE A 139 4.28 -6.56 -3.64
N LEU A 140 4.57 -6.94 -4.88
CA LEU A 140 4.93 -8.31 -5.21
C LEU A 140 6.19 -8.77 -4.46
N LEU A 141 7.26 -7.98 -4.53
CA LEU A 141 8.53 -8.33 -3.91
C LEU A 141 8.43 -8.35 -2.38
N VAL A 142 7.66 -7.43 -1.76
CA VAL A 142 7.40 -7.46 -0.32
C VAL A 142 6.59 -8.69 0.08
N SER A 143 5.57 -9.08 -0.68
CA SER A 143 4.80 -10.31 -0.41
C SER A 143 5.66 -11.55 -0.43
N VAL A 144 6.51 -11.71 -1.45
CA VAL A 144 7.44 -12.83 -1.53
C VAL A 144 8.43 -12.78 -0.37
N ALA A 145 8.98 -11.60 -0.06
CA ALA A 145 9.91 -11.44 1.06
C ALA A 145 9.26 -11.79 2.42
N ALA A 146 7.99 -11.44 2.64
CA ALA A 146 7.25 -11.77 3.86
C ALA A 146 7.10 -13.30 4.02
N TRP A 147 6.78 -14.03 2.95
CA TRP A 147 6.70 -15.49 3.00
C TRP A 147 8.07 -16.17 3.17
N VAL A 148 9.13 -15.65 2.53
CA VAL A 148 10.50 -16.18 2.74
C VAL A 148 10.97 -15.91 4.17
N LEU A 149 10.72 -14.70 4.69
CA LEU A 149 11.05 -14.33 6.07
C LEU A 149 10.26 -15.18 7.08
N SER A 150 8.99 -15.45 6.80
CA SER A 150 8.20 -16.40 7.57
C SER A 150 8.87 -17.78 7.64
N GLY A 151 9.34 -18.31 6.50
CA GLY A 151 10.11 -19.56 6.46
C GLY A 151 11.37 -19.51 7.33
N ALA A 152 12.07 -18.37 7.38
CA ALA A 152 13.23 -18.19 8.26
C ALA A 152 12.87 -18.32 9.74
N TYR A 153 11.74 -17.73 10.17
CA TYR A 153 11.24 -17.85 11.55
C TYR A 153 10.75 -19.26 11.89
N TRP A 154 10.22 -20.00 10.92
CA TRP A 154 9.90 -21.43 11.10
C TRP A 154 11.14 -22.27 11.36
N LYS A 155 12.21 -22.04 10.59
CA LYS A 155 13.51 -22.69 10.81
C LYS A 155 14.10 -22.33 12.16
N LEU A 156 13.97 -21.06 12.56
CA LEU A 156 14.41 -20.57 13.86
C LEU A 156 13.65 -21.26 15.01
N SER A 157 12.35 -21.49 14.85
CA SER A 157 11.51 -22.22 15.80
C SER A 157 11.97 -23.68 15.98
N TRP A 158 12.45 -24.33 14.93
CA TRP A 158 12.99 -25.70 15.00
C TRP A 158 14.47 -25.79 15.41
N GLY A 159 15.10 -24.67 15.77
CA GLY A 159 16.51 -24.63 16.17
C GLY A 159 17.52 -24.76 15.01
N ASP A 160 17.05 -24.68 13.76
CA ASP A 160 17.92 -24.66 12.56
C ASP A 160 18.36 -23.22 12.28
N TYR A 161 19.34 -22.75 13.06
CA TYR A 161 19.87 -21.38 13.00
C TYR A 161 20.61 -21.08 11.69
N ASP A 162 21.31 -22.08 11.13
CA ASP A 162 22.02 -21.93 9.86
C ASP A 162 21.04 -21.78 8.69
N GLY A 163 20.01 -22.63 8.64
CA GLY A 163 18.93 -22.53 7.66
C GLY A 163 18.13 -21.24 7.81
N ALA A 164 17.82 -20.82 9.04
CA ALA A 164 17.16 -19.54 9.32
C ALA A 164 17.99 -18.35 8.84
N GLY A 165 19.30 -18.35 9.14
CA GLY A 165 20.22 -17.31 8.68
C GLY A 165 20.36 -17.28 7.17
N GLN A 166 20.35 -18.44 6.50
CA GLN A 166 20.33 -18.51 5.03
C GLN A 166 19.03 -17.97 4.45
N LEU A 167 17.86 -18.32 4.99
CA LEU A 167 16.57 -17.80 4.50
C LEU A 167 16.42 -16.29 4.74
N GLN A 168 16.87 -15.80 5.89
CA GLN A 168 16.90 -14.37 6.18
C GLN A 168 17.86 -13.64 5.23
N LYS A 169 19.01 -14.25 4.92
CA LYS A 169 19.88 -13.75 3.86
C LYS A 169 19.23 -13.91 2.49
N VAL A 170 18.49 -14.95 2.15
CA VAL A 170 17.83 -15.09 0.84
C VAL A 170 16.70 -14.08 0.68
N SER A 171 16.09 -13.58 1.75
CA SER A 171 15.23 -12.40 1.65
C SER A 171 16.01 -11.13 1.24
N VAL A 172 17.35 -11.12 1.33
CA VAL A 172 18.16 -9.89 1.35
C VAL A 172 19.54 -9.89 0.62
N THR A 173 20.32 -10.97 0.45
CA THR A 173 21.70 -11.08 -0.08
C THR A 173 21.83 -12.14 -1.18
N TYR A 174 22.57 -11.79 -2.24
CA TYR A 174 22.87 -12.64 -3.39
C TYR A 174 23.90 -13.73 -3.07
N HIS A 175 23.47 -14.99 -2.94
CA HIS A 175 24.17 -16.16 -3.53
C HIS A 175 23.17 -17.19 -4.10
N GLY A 176 21.90 -16.82 -4.32
CA GLY A 176 20.91 -17.75 -4.90
C GLY A 176 19.53 -17.21 -5.30
N GLY A 177 19.19 -15.93 -5.07
CA GLY A 177 17.94 -15.37 -5.64
C GLY A 177 17.07 -14.48 -4.76
N GLY A 178 17.60 -13.72 -3.80
CA GLY A 178 16.80 -12.63 -3.23
C GLY A 178 17.59 -11.54 -2.53
N ALA A 179 17.52 -10.36 -3.13
CA ALA A 179 17.72 -9.05 -2.50
C ALA A 179 16.37 -8.33 -2.45
N LEU A 180 15.31 -9.07 -2.11
CA LEU A 180 13.93 -8.66 -2.34
C LEU A 180 13.63 -7.37 -1.57
N LEU A 181 13.92 -7.33 -0.27
CA LEU A 181 13.65 -6.14 0.55
C LEU A 181 14.57 -4.96 0.22
N PHE A 182 15.80 -5.22 -0.24
CA PHE A 182 16.70 -4.15 -0.70
C PHE A 182 16.20 -3.52 -2.00
N ILE A 183 15.79 -4.34 -2.97
CA ILE A 183 15.22 -3.88 -4.24
C ILE A 183 13.92 -3.12 -3.98
N VAL A 184 13.03 -3.66 -3.13
CA VAL A 184 11.82 -2.97 -2.66
C VAL A 184 12.15 -1.59 -2.12
N ALA A 185 13.16 -1.49 -1.26
CA ALA A 185 13.49 -0.24 -0.62
C ALA A 185 14.14 0.75 -1.61
N ALA A 186 14.94 0.28 -2.57
CA ALA A 186 15.45 1.10 -3.67
C ALA A 186 14.32 1.63 -4.58
N LEU A 187 13.36 0.77 -4.95
CA LEU A 187 12.17 1.16 -5.71
C LEU A 187 11.26 2.11 -4.92
N GLY A 188 11.14 1.89 -3.61
CA GLY A 188 10.42 2.80 -2.73
C GLY A 188 11.08 4.18 -2.63
N TRP A 189 12.42 4.24 -2.61
CA TRP A 189 13.15 5.51 -2.64
C TRP A 189 12.96 6.25 -3.96
N TYR A 190 12.96 5.50 -5.07
CA TYR A 190 12.62 6.02 -6.39
C TYR A 190 11.21 6.64 -6.42
N MET A 191 10.20 5.95 -5.89
CA MET A 191 8.83 6.49 -5.79
C MET A 191 8.73 7.68 -4.85
N CYS A 192 9.43 7.65 -3.72
CA CYS A 192 9.45 8.78 -2.78
C CYS A 192 9.98 10.05 -3.46
N PHE A 193 11.06 9.93 -4.23
CA PHE A 193 11.61 11.04 -4.99
C PHE A 193 10.63 11.59 -6.03
N ILE A 194 9.94 10.71 -6.77
CA ILE A 194 8.92 11.11 -7.76
C ILE A 194 7.75 11.84 -7.11
N ILE A 195 7.21 11.31 -6.00
CA ILE A 195 6.08 11.92 -5.29
C ILE A 195 6.49 13.31 -4.76
N MET A 196 7.67 13.42 -4.12
CA MET A 196 8.16 14.70 -3.61
C MET A 196 8.44 15.71 -4.73
N ALA A 197 9.02 15.27 -5.85
CA ALA A 197 9.22 16.12 -7.02
C ALA A 197 7.88 16.67 -7.55
N GLY A 198 6.83 15.83 -7.58
CA GLY A 198 5.47 16.24 -7.93
C GLY A 198 4.89 17.29 -6.99
N GLU A 199 5.01 17.09 -5.67
CA GLU A 199 4.53 18.06 -4.66
C GLU A 199 5.29 19.40 -4.72
N MET A 200 6.60 19.36 -5.00
CA MET A 200 7.43 20.55 -5.19
C MET A 200 7.24 21.23 -6.56
N ARG A 201 6.37 20.69 -7.42
CA ARG A 201 6.13 21.16 -8.79
C ARG A 201 7.40 21.20 -9.65
N ILE A 202 8.34 20.28 -9.38
CA ILE A 202 9.52 20.08 -10.20
C ILE A 202 9.05 19.35 -11.48
N PRO A 203 9.37 19.84 -12.69
CA PRO A 203 8.88 19.28 -13.95
C PRO A 203 9.63 18.00 -14.38
N LEU A 204 9.96 17.12 -13.43
CA LEU A 204 10.70 15.89 -13.68
C LEU A 204 9.75 14.71 -13.84
N ASN A 205 9.60 14.22 -15.06
CA ASN A 205 8.74 13.07 -15.37
C ASN A 205 9.59 11.80 -15.49
N LEU A 206 9.74 11.07 -14.39
CA LEU A 206 10.45 9.79 -14.37
C LEU A 206 9.49 8.63 -14.72
N PRO A 207 9.97 7.58 -15.42
CA PRO A 207 9.12 6.49 -15.87
C PRO A 207 8.69 5.59 -14.70
N VAL A 208 7.38 5.49 -14.46
CA VAL A 208 6.79 4.58 -13.46
C VAL A 208 6.10 3.36 -14.07
N GLY A 209 5.96 3.34 -15.41
CA GLY A 209 5.27 2.29 -16.15
C GLY A 209 3.77 2.27 -15.86
N ASP A 210 3.00 3.12 -16.54
CA ASP A 210 1.55 3.16 -16.39
C ASP A 210 0.92 1.86 -16.91
N LEU A 211 0.33 1.10 -16.00
CA LEU A 211 -0.32 -0.17 -16.32
C LEU A 211 -1.80 0.03 -16.64
N SER A 212 -2.38 1.21 -16.39
CA SER A 212 -3.83 1.48 -16.52
C SER A 212 -4.39 1.11 -17.91
N HIS A 213 -3.55 1.17 -18.95
CA HIS A 213 -3.88 0.76 -20.31
C HIS A 213 -4.27 -0.73 -20.46
N LEU A 214 -3.88 -1.58 -19.52
CA LEU A 214 -4.24 -3.01 -19.49
C LEU A 214 -5.66 -3.27 -18.97
N TRP A 215 -6.32 -2.26 -18.36
CA TRP A 215 -7.68 -2.40 -17.84
C TRP A 215 -8.72 -1.73 -18.74
N PRO A 216 -9.91 -2.35 -18.90
CA PRO A 216 -11.04 -1.70 -19.54
C PRO A 216 -11.39 -0.38 -18.86
N LYS A 217 -11.59 0.68 -19.64
CA LYS A 217 -12.07 1.97 -19.14
C LYS A 217 -13.50 1.80 -18.61
N THR A 218 -13.72 2.18 -17.35
CA THR A 218 -15.06 2.18 -16.73
C THR A 218 -15.78 3.52 -16.91
N ASP A 219 -15.21 4.44 -17.67
CA ASP A 219 -15.80 5.75 -17.96
C ASP A 219 -17.01 5.59 -18.88
N VAL A 220 -18.18 5.36 -18.27
CA VAL A 220 -19.46 5.53 -18.94
C VAL A 220 -19.76 7.02 -18.93
N ASP A 221 -19.42 7.70 -20.02
CA ASP A 221 -19.75 9.11 -20.20
C ASP A 221 -21.29 9.26 -20.24
N LEU A 222 -21.85 9.89 -19.22
CA LEU A 222 -23.29 10.08 -19.05
C LEU A 222 -23.91 10.77 -20.29
N ALA A 223 -23.17 11.70 -20.90
CA ALA A 223 -23.59 12.42 -22.11
C ALA A 223 -23.47 11.59 -23.40
N ALA A 224 -22.72 10.47 -23.36
CA ALA A 224 -22.63 9.53 -24.48
C ALA A 224 -23.73 8.45 -24.42
N THR A 225 -24.24 8.17 -23.21
CA THR A 225 -25.34 7.23 -22.98
C THR A 225 -26.68 7.87 -23.40
N GLU A 226 -26.94 9.12 -22.97
CA GLU A 226 -28.12 9.90 -23.39
C GLU A 226 -28.21 10.11 -24.92
N ARG A 227 -27.06 10.28 -25.59
CA ARG A 227 -27.03 10.46 -27.07
C ARG A 227 -27.30 9.19 -27.86
N ARG A 228 -27.15 8.01 -27.25
CA ARG A 228 -27.50 6.74 -27.89
C ARG A 228 -28.99 6.46 -27.76
N GLU A 229 -29.58 6.73 -26.61
CA GLU A 229 -31.02 6.53 -26.37
C GLU A 229 -31.91 7.48 -27.19
N HIS A 230 -31.43 8.67 -27.54
CA HIS A 230 -32.17 9.60 -28.41
C HIS A 230 -32.10 9.28 -29.91
N LYS A 231 -31.35 8.24 -30.30
CA LYS A 231 -31.13 7.87 -31.70
C LYS A 231 -31.86 6.59 -32.12
N ASP A 232 -32.45 5.87 -31.16
CA ASP A 232 -33.30 4.71 -31.35
C ASP A 232 -34.77 5.06 -31.03
#